data_AF-A0A397VNX6-F1
#
_entry.id   AF-A0A397VNX6-F1
#
_cell.length_a   1.000
_cell.length_b   1.000
_cell.length_c   1.000
_cell.angle_alpha   90.00
_cell.angle_beta   90.00
_cell.angle_gamma   90.00
#
_symmetry.space_group_name_H-M   'P 1'
#
loop_
_entity.id
_entity.type
_entity.pdbx_description
1 polymer ?
#
loop_
_entity_poly.entity_id
_entity_poly.type
_entity_poly.pdbx_seq_one_letter_code
_entity_poly.pdbx_strand_id
1 'polypeptide(L)'
;MLGIFRSNPPAESGDDIYNITPFLDYIVSLGDNSRLPLIALAKKTAFLCALSSASRPSDLARLDLTMLTNTPNSITIQCINPKEINIAIDRTQNLWFTNEQRAAVFLSCVGLHNPASIDSIANWLKNIIRKSAPDGKAKDIRVLSAMLAQNGGADLNSILALGNWSSLNTYQRFYQRGIKLMLEQNNITEKI
;
A
#
# COMPACT_ATOMS: atom_id res chain seq x y z
N MET A 1 -30.35 2.72 17.44
CA MET A 1 -29.70 1.63 16.68
C MET A 1 -28.93 0.77 17.68
N LEU A 2 -29.42 -0.43 17.99
CA LEU A 2 -28.73 -1.36 18.90
C LEU A 2 -27.63 -2.08 18.09
N GLY A 3 -26.39 -1.97 18.55
CA GLY A 3 -25.24 -2.60 17.89
C GLY A 3 -25.37 -4.12 17.90
N ILE A 4 -25.32 -4.74 16.72
CA ILE A 4 -25.36 -6.19 16.57
C ILE A 4 -24.06 -6.76 17.17
N PHE A 5 -24.20 -7.49 18.29
CA PHE A 5 -23.09 -8.22 18.90
C PHE A 5 -22.55 -9.26 17.90
N ARG A 6 -21.31 -9.10 17.45
CA ARG A 6 -20.65 -10.07 16.57
C ARG A 6 -20.23 -11.28 17.40
N SER A 7 -21.04 -12.34 17.37
CA SER A 7 -20.81 -13.60 18.08
C SER A 7 -19.56 -14.37 17.64
N ASN A 8 -18.97 -14.00 16.49
CA ASN A 8 -17.71 -14.55 16.01
C ASN A 8 -16.82 -13.41 15.48
N PRO A 9 -16.06 -12.72 16.36
CA PRO A 9 -15.12 -11.71 15.92
C PRO A 9 -14.07 -12.35 15.00
N PRO A 10 -13.57 -11.64 13.97
CA PRO A 10 -12.42 -12.12 13.20
C PRO A 10 -11.29 -12.45 14.17
N ALA A 11 -10.77 -13.67 14.08
CA ALA A 11 -9.67 -14.12 14.92
C ALA A 11 -8.53 -13.10 14.89
N GLU A 12 -7.92 -12.88 16.06
CA GLU A 12 -6.73 -12.05 16.15
C GLU A 12 -5.70 -12.59 15.17
N SER A 13 -5.23 -11.69 14.30
CA SER A 13 -4.22 -12.06 13.33
C SER A 13 -2.93 -12.28 14.10
N GLY A 14 -2.40 -13.51 14.11
CA GLY A 14 -1.18 -13.84 14.84
C GLY A 14 -0.02 -12.90 14.53
N ASP A 15 0.86 -12.72 15.51
CA ASP A 15 2.14 -11.98 15.40
C ASP A 15 3.17 -12.81 14.60
N ASP A 16 2.75 -13.31 13.43
CA ASP A 16 3.64 -14.04 12.56
C ASP A 16 4.71 -13.05 12.06
N ILE A 17 5.97 -13.38 12.36
CA ILE A 17 7.15 -12.67 11.90
C ILE A 17 7.23 -12.78 10.37
N TYR A 18 7.33 -11.65 9.66
CA TYR A 18 7.47 -11.65 8.20
C TYR A 18 8.86 -11.28 7.74
N ASN A 19 9.41 -12.14 6.88
CA ASN A 19 10.57 -11.79 6.11
C ASN A 19 10.11 -11.08 4.82
N ILE A 20 10.47 -9.81 4.69
CA ILE A 20 10.21 -8.97 3.51
C ILE A 20 11.24 -9.16 2.39
N THR A 21 12.39 -9.78 2.69
CA THR A 21 13.49 -9.98 1.74
C THR A 21 13.06 -10.72 0.46
N PRO A 22 12.23 -11.79 0.50
CA PRO A 22 11.79 -12.47 -0.72
C PRO A 22 11.02 -11.56 -1.70
N PHE A 23 10.33 -10.54 -1.18
CA PHE A 23 9.61 -9.57 -2.00
C PHE A 23 10.58 -8.62 -2.72
N LEU A 24 11.59 -8.14 -2.00
CA LEU A 24 12.63 -7.28 -2.56
C LEU A 24 13.49 -8.05 -3.57
N ASP A 25 13.87 -9.28 -3.25
CA ASP A 25 14.62 -10.17 -4.14
C ASP A 25 13.85 -10.43 -5.43
N TYR A 26 12.54 -10.68 -5.35
CA TYR A 26 11.70 -10.81 -6.52
C TYR A 26 11.70 -9.54 -7.38
N ILE A 27 11.56 -8.35 -6.77
CA ILE A 27 11.58 -7.09 -7.50
C ILE A 27 12.94 -6.83 -8.17
N VAL A 28 14.05 -7.17 -7.50
CA VAL A 28 15.40 -7.11 -8.06
C VAL A 28 15.56 -8.09 -9.21
N SER A 29 15.02 -9.31 -9.08
CA SER A 29 15.06 -10.36 -10.12
C SER A 29 14.34 -9.99 -11.42
N LEU A 30 13.41 -9.03 -11.38
CA LEU A 30 12.75 -8.50 -12.58
C LEU A 30 13.73 -7.80 -13.54
N GLY A 31 14.93 -7.42 -13.06
CA GLY A 31 15.97 -6.82 -13.87
C GLY A 31 15.68 -5.37 -14.31
N ASP A 32 16.34 -4.97 -15.40
CA ASP A 32 16.34 -3.60 -15.90
C ASP A 32 14.98 -3.17 -16.47
N ASN A 33 14.57 -1.95 -16.11
CA ASN A 33 13.30 -1.36 -16.50
C ASN A 33 13.20 -1.17 -18.03
N SER A 34 14.32 -0.97 -18.71
CA SER A 34 14.36 -0.78 -20.18
C SER A 34 13.94 -2.03 -20.96
N ARG A 35 14.07 -3.22 -20.36
CA ARG A 35 13.79 -4.52 -20.98
C ARG A 35 12.45 -5.12 -20.54
N LEU A 36 11.79 -4.51 -19.57
CA LEU A 36 10.51 -4.99 -19.05
C LEU A 36 9.36 -4.57 -19.97
N PRO A 37 8.41 -5.47 -20.28
CA PRO A 37 7.22 -5.08 -21.01
C PRO A 37 6.41 -4.08 -20.19
N LEU A 38 5.70 -3.16 -20.85
CA LEU A 38 4.97 -2.05 -20.22
C LEU A 38 4.06 -2.52 -19.07
N ILE A 39 3.38 -3.65 -19.24
CA ILE A 39 2.52 -4.22 -18.20
C ILE A 39 3.31 -4.71 -16.97
N ALA A 40 4.52 -5.25 -17.16
CA ALA A 40 5.38 -5.66 -16.04
C ALA A 40 5.94 -4.43 -15.32
N LEU A 41 6.30 -3.38 -16.07
CA LEU A 41 6.71 -2.10 -15.50
C LEU A 41 5.58 -1.48 -14.68
N ALA A 42 4.36 -1.42 -15.21
CA ALA A 42 3.18 -0.92 -14.50
C ALA A 42 2.92 -1.71 -13.20
N LYS A 43 3.04 -3.04 -13.24
CA LYS A 43 2.93 -3.89 -12.05
C LYS A 43 4.03 -3.61 -11.01
N LYS A 44 5.28 -3.47 -11.46
CA LYS A 44 6.45 -3.15 -10.62
C LYS A 44 6.28 -1.78 -9.95
N THR A 45 5.90 -0.77 -10.72
CA THR A 45 5.59 0.58 -10.23
C THR A 45 4.43 0.56 -9.24
N ALA A 46 3.32 -0.11 -9.57
CA ALA A 46 2.16 -0.22 -8.67
C ALA A 46 2.55 -0.84 -7.32
N PHE A 47 3.36 -1.90 -7.35
CA PHE A 47 3.84 -2.56 -6.14
C PHE A 47 4.76 -1.67 -5.31
N LEU A 48 5.75 -1.04 -5.94
CA LEU A 48 6.68 -0.15 -5.25
C LEU A 48 5.97 1.08 -4.67
N CYS A 49 5.05 1.70 -5.41
CA CYS A 49 4.22 2.78 -4.89
C CYS A 49 3.40 2.30 -3.68
N ALA A 50 2.72 1.16 -3.80
CA ALA A 50 1.93 0.60 -2.70
C ALA A 50 2.77 0.32 -1.45
N LEU A 51 3.99 -0.19 -1.65
CA LEU A 51 4.94 -0.51 -0.59
C LEU A 51 5.54 0.74 0.06
N SER A 52 5.81 1.80 -0.71
CA SER A 52 6.40 3.03 -0.19
C SER A 52 5.39 3.94 0.49
N SER A 53 4.13 3.98 0.02
CA SER A 53 3.10 4.90 0.51
C SER A 53 1.98 4.23 1.31
N ALA A 54 2.13 2.94 1.64
CA ALA A 54 1.10 2.12 2.31
C ALA A 54 -0.32 2.29 1.69
N SER A 55 -0.39 2.55 0.38
CA SER A 55 -1.63 2.93 -0.30
C SER A 55 -2.48 1.73 -0.68
N ARG A 56 -3.81 1.86 -0.63
CA ARG A 56 -4.73 0.81 -1.08
C ARG A 56 -4.79 0.73 -2.60
N PRO A 57 -5.25 -0.40 -3.18
CA PRO A 57 -5.52 -0.48 -4.61
C PRO A 57 -6.45 0.62 -5.13
N SER A 58 -7.44 1.04 -4.32
CA SER A 58 -8.34 2.13 -4.67
C SER A 58 -7.66 3.49 -4.70
N ASP A 59 -6.68 3.72 -3.83
CA ASP A 59 -5.94 4.98 -3.75
C ASP A 59 -4.98 5.07 -4.94
N LEU A 60 -4.33 3.96 -5.28
CA LEU A 60 -3.48 3.84 -6.48
C LEU A 60 -4.26 4.07 -7.79
N ALA A 61 -5.50 3.57 -7.87
CA ALA A 61 -6.37 3.80 -9.03
C ALA A 61 -6.80 5.28 -9.17
N ARG A 62 -6.68 6.07 -8.09
CA ARG A 62 -7.07 7.49 -8.01
C ARG A 62 -5.87 8.44 -8.10
N LEU A 63 -4.67 7.91 -8.36
CA LEU A 63 -3.51 8.75 -8.63
C LEU A 63 -3.67 9.42 -9.99
N ASP A 64 -3.46 10.74 -10.00
CA ASP A 64 -3.57 11.56 -11.21
C ASP A 64 -2.21 12.18 -11.57
N LEU A 65 -1.79 11.97 -12.82
CA LEU A 65 -0.55 12.52 -13.35
C LEU A 65 -0.64 14.01 -13.68
N THR A 66 -1.85 14.58 -13.80
CA THR A 66 -2.02 16.02 -14.08
C THR A 66 -1.36 16.90 -13.02
N MET A 67 -1.30 16.42 -11.77
CA MET A 67 -0.71 17.11 -10.62
C MET A 67 0.64 16.52 -10.20
N LEU A 68 1.32 15.79 -11.09
CA LEU A 68 2.64 15.24 -10.80
C LEU A 68 3.65 16.39 -10.69
N THR A 69 4.30 16.50 -9.54
CA THR A 69 5.43 17.41 -9.36
C THR A 69 6.71 16.62 -9.15
N ASN A 70 7.73 16.97 -9.92
CA ASN A 70 9.05 16.37 -9.81
C ASN A 70 9.96 17.34 -9.07
N THR A 71 10.51 16.90 -7.95
CA THR A 71 11.57 17.59 -7.23
C THR A 71 12.87 16.81 -7.38
N PRO A 72 14.05 17.41 -7.14
CA PRO A 72 15.33 16.72 -7.33
C PRO A 72 15.45 15.37 -6.60
N ASN A 73 14.73 15.22 -5.47
CA ASN A 73 14.82 14.06 -4.60
C ASN A 73 13.50 13.29 -4.47
N SER A 74 12.39 13.75 -5.06
CA SER A 74 11.09 13.11 -4.89
C SER A 74 10.12 13.39 -6.02
N ILE A 75 9.21 12.44 -6.24
CA ILE A 75 8.06 12.60 -7.13
C ILE A 75 6.83 12.65 -6.23
N THR A 76 6.03 13.71 -6.36
CA THR A 76 4.74 13.83 -5.66
C THR A 76 3.61 13.61 -6.64
N ILE A 77 2.72 12.67 -6.33
CA ILE A 77 1.53 12.36 -7.11
C ILE A 77 0.33 12.46 -6.17
N GLN A 78 -0.68 13.25 -6.54
CA GLN A 78 -1.85 13.43 -5.69
C GLN A 78 -2.85 12.28 -5.86
N CYS A 79 -3.32 11.74 -4.73
CA CYS A 79 -4.46 10.82 -4.70
C CYS A 79 -5.75 11.62 -4.56
N ILE A 80 -6.59 11.60 -5.60
CA ILE A 80 -7.84 12.37 -5.61
C ILE A 80 -8.92 11.60 -4.83
N ASN A 81 -9.62 12.29 -3.93
CA ASN A 81 -10.72 11.74 -3.13
C ASN A 81 -10.37 10.41 -2.42
N PRO A 82 -9.40 10.36 -1.51
CA PRO A 82 -9.12 9.13 -0.77
C PRO A 82 -10.36 8.67 0.01
N LYS A 83 -10.63 7.36 0.02
CA LYS A 83 -11.88 6.79 0.55
C LYS A 83 -12.13 7.14 2.04
N GLU A 84 -11.09 7.44 2.79
CA GLU A 84 -11.14 7.69 4.24
C GLU A 84 -11.44 9.13 4.62
N ILE A 85 -11.36 10.09 3.69
CA ILE A 85 -11.70 11.51 3.95
C ILE A 85 -13.21 11.79 3.70
N ASN A 86 -14.00 10.75 3.43
CA ASN A 86 -15.45 10.88 3.21
C ASN A 86 -16.26 11.29 4.46
N ILE A 87 -15.64 11.47 5.63
CA ILE A 87 -16.33 12.01 6.82
C ILE A 87 -16.43 13.56 6.76
N ALA A 88 -15.61 14.25 5.94
CA ALA A 88 -15.61 15.72 5.87
C ALA A 88 -16.09 16.32 4.54
N ILE A 89 -16.29 15.49 3.49
CA ILE A 89 -16.53 15.97 2.11
C ILE A 89 -17.92 15.51 1.62
N ASP A 90 -18.96 15.64 2.44
CA ASP A 90 -20.35 15.60 1.94
C ASP A 90 -20.82 16.99 1.45
N ARG A 91 -20.08 18.05 1.80
CA ARG A 91 -20.45 19.46 1.50
C ARG A 91 -19.86 20.02 0.21
N THR A 92 -18.99 19.28 -0.49
CA THR A 92 -18.32 19.75 -1.73
C THR A 92 -18.50 18.78 -2.89
N GLN A 93 -19.65 18.11 -2.95
CA GLN A 93 -20.03 17.30 -4.11
C GLN A 93 -20.10 18.12 -5.41
N ASN A 94 -20.26 19.44 -5.35
CA ASN A 94 -20.44 20.27 -6.55
C ASN A 94 -19.14 20.87 -7.12
N LEU A 95 -17.96 20.50 -6.60
CA LEU A 95 -16.64 20.99 -7.07
C LEU A 95 -15.94 19.99 -8.01
N TRP A 96 -16.65 18.98 -8.50
CA TRP A 96 -16.04 17.89 -9.26
C TRP A 96 -15.62 18.29 -10.67
N PHE A 97 -14.30 18.27 -10.89
CA PHE A 97 -13.68 18.17 -12.20
C PHE A 97 -14.28 16.99 -12.98
N THR A 98 -14.77 17.27 -14.19
CA THR A 98 -15.32 16.28 -15.12
C THR A 98 -14.25 15.22 -15.46
N ASN A 99 -14.68 13.96 -15.64
CA ASN A 99 -13.79 12.80 -15.91
C ASN A 99 -12.91 12.94 -17.16
N GLU A 100 -13.14 13.95 -17.99
CA GLU A 100 -12.50 14.14 -19.31
C GLU A 100 -11.05 14.65 -19.24
N GLN A 101 -10.55 15.08 -18.07
CA GLN A 101 -9.22 15.69 -17.92
C GLN A 101 -8.23 14.89 -17.04
N ARG A 102 -8.52 13.64 -16.68
CA ARG A 102 -7.64 12.86 -15.79
C ARG A 102 -6.61 12.04 -16.57
N ALA A 103 -5.34 12.14 -16.18
CA ALA A 103 -4.27 11.33 -16.73
C ALA A 103 -3.96 10.20 -15.73
N ALA A 104 -4.63 9.05 -15.90
CA ALA A 104 -4.45 7.91 -15.01
C ALA A 104 -3.01 7.38 -15.03
N VAL A 105 -2.43 7.11 -13.85
CA VAL A 105 -1.07 6.54 -13.73
C VAL A 105 -1.00 5.12 -14.27
N PHE A 106 -2.00 4.29 -13.96
CA PHE A 106 -2.02 2.88 -14.33
C PHE A 106 -3.06 2.63 -15.42
N LEU A 107 -2.63 2.03 -16.52
CA LEU A 107 -3.46 1.72 -17.68
C LEU A 107 -3.59 0.22 -17.88
N SER A 108 -4.75 -0.22 -18.36
CA SER A 108 -4.97 -1.56 -18.90
C SER A 108 -4.24 -1.71 -20.23
N CYS A 109 -3.57 -2.85 -20.44
CA CYS A 109 -2.98 -3.20 -21.73
C CYS A 109 -3.95 -4.00 -22.63
N VAL A 110 -5.19 -4.24 -22.17
CA VAL A 110 -6.23 -4.93 -22.94
C VAL A 110 -7.27 -3.89 -23.38
N GLY A 111 -7.33 -3.60 -24.69
CA GLY A 111 -8.30 -2.70 -25.30
C GLY A 111 -8.14 -1.22 -24.92
N LEU A 112 -7.79 -0.38 -25.90
CA LEU A 112 -7.82 1.08 -25.85
C LEU A 112 -7.28 1.71 -24.53
N HIS A 113 -6.10 1.30 -24.05
CA HIS A 113 -5.33 1.93 -22.96
C HIS A 113 -6.13 2.61 -21.84
N ASN A 114 -7.25 2.01 -21.43
CA ASN A 114 -8.14 2.60 -20.46
C ASN A 114 -7.50 2.57 -19.06
N PRO A 115 -7.90 3.44 -18.12
CA PRO A 115 -7.45 3.35 -16.74
C PRO A 115 -7.63 1.93 -16.17
N ALA A 116 -6.60 1.43 -15.48
CA ALA A 116 -6.64 0.11 -14.85
C ALA A 116 -7.69 0.10 -13.73
N SER A 117 -8.54 -0.94 -13.71
CA SER A 117 -9.53 -1.06 -12.64
C SER A 117 -8.87 -1.32 -11.28
N ILE A 118 -9.58 -0.96 -10.20
CA ILE A 118 -9.15 -1.24 -8.82
C ILE A 118 -8.84 -2.74 -8.64
N ASP A 119 -9.67 -3.62 -9.22
CA ASP A 119 -9.47 -5.07 -9.16
C ASP A 119 -8.23 -5.52 -9.92
N SER A 120 -7.94 -4.88 -11.06
CA SER A 120 -6.72 -5.16 -11.84
C SER A 120 -5.48 -4.84 -11.00
N ILE A 121 -5.44 -3.65 -10.39
CA ILE A 121 -4.33 -3.22 -9.52
C ILE A 121 -4.24 -4.15 -8.31
N ALA A 122 -5.36 -4.48 -7.66
CA ALA A 122 -5.38 -5.39 -6.52
C ALA A 122 -4.82 -6.78 -6.89
N ASN A 123 -5.16 -7.30 -8.08
CA ASN A 123 -4.65 -8.56 -8.58
C ASN A 123 -3.16 -8.49 -8.93
N TRP A 124 -2.67 -7.37 -9.44
CA TRP A 124 -1.24 -7.16 -9.67
C TRP A 124 -0.44 -7.24 -8.38
N LEU A 125 -0.88 -6.55 -7.33
CA LEU A 125 -0.24 -6.58 -6.01
C LEU A 125 -0.27 -7.99 -5.40
N LYS A 126 -1.44 -8.64 -5.40
CA LYS A 126 -1.59 -10.03 -4.90
C LYS A 126 -0.69 -11.00 -5.64
N ASN A 127 -0.54 -10.86 -6.95
CA ASN A 127 0.30 -11.74 -7.75
C ASN A 127 1.79 -11.59 -7.40
N ILE A 128 2.28 -10.37 -7.22
CA ILE A 128 3.67 -10.15 -6.79
C ILE A 128 3.88 -10.74 -5.39
N ILE A 129 2.95 -10.53 -4.47
CA ILE A 129 3.00 -11.06 -3.10
C ILE A 129 3.02 -12.60 -3.08
N ARG A 130 2.20 -13.25 -3.90
CA ARG A 130 2.19 -14.71 -4.01
C ARG A 130 3.46 -15.28 -4.63
N LYS A 131 4.01 -14.60 -5.66
CA LYS A 131 5.24 -15.05 -6.32
C LYS A 131 6.47 -14.94 -5.43
N SER A 132 6.50 -13.94 -4.55
CA SER A 132 7.59 -13.73 -3.60
C SER A 132 7.50 -14.60 -2.35
N ALA A 133 6.29 -15.01 -1.94
CA ALA A 133 6.09 -15.95 -0.84
C ALA A 133 5.09 -17.07 -1.23
N PRO A 134 5.53 -18.10 -1.98
CA PRO A 134 4.67 -19.18 -2.46
C PRO A 134 3.98 -19.97 -1.34
N ASP A 135 4.70 -20.18 -0.24
CA ASP A 135 4.23 -20.93 0.94
C ASP A 135 3.49 -20.03 1.96
N GLY A 136 3.50 -18.71 1.73
CA GLY A 136 2.94 -17.73 2.64
C GLY A 136 1.45 -17.50 2.41
N LYS A 137 0.66 -17.36 3.48
CA LYS A 137 -0.68 -16.75 3.41
C LYS A 137 -0.53 -15.40 2.71
N ALA A 138 -1.21 -15.17 1.57
CA ALA A 138 -1.09 -13.91 0.83
C ALA A 138 -1.43 -12.71 1.72
N LYS A 139 -0.49 -11.77 1.89
CA LYS A 139 -0.61 -10.68 2.86
C LYS A 139 -0.96 -9.37 2.19
N ASP A 140 -1.56 -8.49 2.97
CA ASP A 140 -1.88 -7.14 2.52
C ASP A 140 -0.57 -6.35 2.37
N ILE A 141 -0.40 -5.66 1.24
CA ILE A 141 0.76 -4.82 0.96
C ILE A 141 0.98 -3.76 2.04
N ARG A 142 -0.09 -3.33 2.70
CA ARG A 142 -0.05 -2.32 3.76
C ARG A 142 0.57 -2.87 5.04
N VAL A 143 0.39 -4.16 5.31
CA VAL A 143 1.09 -4.83 6.42
C VAL A 143 2.59 -4.84 6.15
N LEU A 144 2.99 -5.17 4.92
CA LEU A 144 4.40 -5.18 4.51
C LEU A 144 5.03 -3.79 4.61
N SER A 145 4.33 -2.77 4.11
CA SER A 145 4.75 -1.37 4.18
C SER A 145 4.91 -0.89 5.62
N ALA A 146 3.95 -1.19 6.49
CA ALA A 146 4.01 -0.82 7.89
C ALA A 146 5.19 -1.49 8.62
N MET A 147 5.40 -2.78 8.36
CA MET A 147 6.49 -3.55 8.95
C MET A 147 7.85 -3.04 8.47
N LEU A 148 7.95 -2.64 7.19
CA LEU A 148 9.15 -1.99 6.65
C LEU A 148 9.46 -0.68 7.38
N ALA A 149 8.47 0.20 7.52
CA ALA A 149 8.64 1.47 8.23
C ALA A 149 9.03 1.24 9.69
N GLN A 150 8.38 0.28 10.35
CA GLN A 150 8.63 -0.11 11.73
C GLN A 150 10.06 -0.67 11.92
N ASN A 151 10.50 -1.58 11.07
CA ASN A 151 11.86 -2.13 11.09
C ASN A 151 12.93 -1.08 10.73
N GLY A 152 12.56 -0.07 9.94
CA GLY A 152 13.38 1.11 9.69
C GLY A 152 13.46 2.09 10.85
N GLY A 153 12.79 1.80 11.97
CA GLY A 153 12.79 2.66 13.16
C GLY A 153 11.89 3.89 13.05
N ALA A 154 10.92 3.91 12.11
CA ALA A 154 9.96 5.01 12.02
C ALA A 154 9.12 5.10 13.31
N ASP A 155 8.87 6.32 13.77
CA ASP A 155 8.01 6.53 14.92
C ASP A 155 6.56 6.17 14.61
N LEU A 156 5.81 5.86 15.67
CA LEU A 156 4.43 5.41 15.54
C LEU A 156 3.53 6.44 14.85
N ASN A 157 3.73 7.74 15.08
CA ASN A 157 2.90 8.77 14.45
C ASN A 157 3.18 8.86 12.95
N SER A 158 4.44 8.75 12.55
CA SER A 158 4.82 8.67 11.13
C SER A 158 4.24 7.43 10.46
N ILE A 159 4.25 6.27 11.12
CA ILE A 159 3.63 5.03 10.62
C ILE A 159 2.12 5.21 10.44
N LEU A 160 1.43 5.81 11.42
CA LEU A 160 0.00 6.10 11.34
C LEU A 160 -0.33 7.07 10.21
N ALA A 161 0.47 8.13 10.05
CA ALA A 161 0.32 9.11 8.99
C ALA A 161 0.56 8.49 7.61
N LEU A 162 1.61 7.67 7.45
CA LEU A 162 1.93 6.95 6.22
C LEU A 162 0.76 6.05 5.78
N GLY A 163 0.23 5.27 6.71
CA GLY A 163 -0.91 4.39 6.47
C GLY A 163 -2.26 5.11 6.44
N ASN A 164 -2.30 6.42 6.67
CA ASN A 164 -3.55 7.18 6.82
C ASN A 164 -4.58 6.45 7.72
N TRP A 165 -4.12 5.75 8.77
CA TRP A 165 -5.03 4.95 9.60
C TRP A 165 -5.78 5.83 10.58
N SER A 166 -7.10 5.61 10.68
CA SER A 166 -7.99 6.43 11.52
C SER A 166 -7.67 6.39 13.02
N SER A 167 -6.98 5.36 13.50
CA SER A 167 -6.56 5.25 14.90
C SER A 167 -5.42 4.26 15.07
N LEU A 168 -4.72 4.39 16.20
CA LEU A 168 -3.73 3.42 16.66
C LEU A 168 -4.33 2.00 16.77
N ASN A 169 -5.54 1.89 17.32
CA ASN A 169 -6.21 0.60 17.46
C ASN A 169 -6.44 -0.10 16.11
N THR A 170 -6.78 0.67 15.07
CA THR A 170 -6.91 0.16 13.69
C THR A 170 -5.58 -0.42 13.20
N TYR A 171 -4.49 0.33 13.41
CA TYR A 171 -3.15 -0.11 13.05
C TYR A 171 -2.74 -1.40 13.79
N GLN A 172 -2.82 -1.41 15.12
CA GLN A 172 -2.42 -2.53 15.96
C GLN A 172 -3.18 -3.81 15.60
N ARG A 173 -4.50 -3.69 15.43
CA ARG A 173 -5.36 -4.85 15.13
C ARG A 173 -5.11 -5.44 13.74
N PHE A 174 -5.04 -4.60 12.71
CA PHE A 174 -5.07 -5.07 11.33
C PHE A 174 -3.71 -5.10 10.63
N TYR A 175 -2.74 -4.30 11.08
CA TYR A 175 -1.52 -4.03 10.31
C TYR A 175 -0.20 -4.26 11.08
N GLN A 176 -0.16 -4.06 12.40
CA GLN A 176 1.07 -4.21 13.20
C GLN A 176 1.48 -5.68 13.35
N ARG A 177 2.74 -6.02 13.01
CA ARG A 177 3.28 -7.39 13.07
C ARG A 177 4.78 -7.34 13.37
N GLY A 178 5.33 -8.40 13.94
CA GLY A 178 6.76 -8.52 14.23
C GLY A 178 7.22 -7.72 15.45
N ILE A 179 6.31 -7.41 16.39
CA ILE A 179 6.64 -6.65 17.62
C ILE A 179 7.74 -7.36 18.41
N LYS A 180 7.67 -8.68 18.49
CA LYS A 180 8.65 -9.49 19.21
C LYS A 180 10.08 -9.30 18.68
N LEU A 181 10.27 -9.27 17.35
CA LEU A 181 11.59 -9.03 16.74
C LEU A 181 12.14 -7.65 17.05
N MET A 182 11.29 -6.61 17.03
CA MET A 182 11.74 -5.27 17.39
C MET A 182 12.23 -5.20 18.83
N LEU A 183 11.49 -5.80 19.76
CA LEU A 183 11.86 -5.82 21.18
C LEU A 183 13.18 -6.58 21.37
N GLU A 184 13.36 -7.69 20.67
CA GLU A 184 14.62 -8.44 20.67
C GLU A 184 15.78 -7.62 20.09
N GLN A 185 15.60 -6.91 18.98
CA GLN A 185 16.61 -6.02 18.39
C GLN A 185 17.00 -4.86 19.31
N ASN A 186 16.03 -4.20 19.92
CA ASN A 186 16.29 -3.09 20.83
C ASN A 186 17.05 -3.54 22.10
N ASN A 187 16.72 -4.72 22.62
CA ASN A 187 17.44 -5.33 23.75
C ASN A 187 18.89 -5.73 23.42
N ILE A 188 19.22 -5.94 22.14
CA ILE A 188 20.59 -6.16 21.67
C ILE A 188 21.34 -4.83 21.59
N THR A 189 20.68 -3.77 21.12
CA THR A 189 21.26 -2.42 21.04
C THR A 189 21.56 -1.81 22.41
N GLU A 190 20.76 -2.12 23.45
CA GLU A 190 21.03 -1.66 24.83
C GLU A 190 22.19 -2.41 25.54
N LYS A 191 22.69 -3.50 24.95
CA LYS A 191 23.76 -4.34 25.54
C LYS A 191 25.16 -4.06 24.96
N ILE A 192 25.30 -3.07 24.09
CA ILE A 192 26.58 -2.60 23.52
C ILE A 192 26.87 -1.22 24.08
#